data_AF-A0A9P8JJT5-F1
#
_entry.id   AF-A0A9P8JJT5-F1
#
_cell.length_a   1.000
_cell.length_b   1.000
_cell.length_c   1.000
_cell.angle_alpha   90.00
_cell.angle_beta   90.00
_cell.angle_gamma   90.00
#
_symmetry.space_group_name_H-M   'P 1'
#
loop_
_entity.id
_entity.type
_entity.pdbx_description
1 polymer ?
#
loop_
_entity_poly.entity_id
_entity_poly.type
_entity_poly.pdbx_seq_one_letter_code
_entity_poly.pdbx_strand_id
1 'polypeptide(L)'
;MNDKMRAEFLSGSSKKTAVKSFVKTNAETALKTKPKGYDGGHPDIGLLRLRRFTVGTKLTDAEILDAQVLRRVADLFSALHPFIACLNRIVLPDPDDEDGEDEDDSEDDDEEEEAESEQDEESGAEASDT
;
A
#
# COMPACT_ATOMS: atom_id res chain seq x y z
N MET A 1 -4.17 -9.88 -1.59
CA MET A 1 -5.64 -9.73 -1.79
C MET A 1 -6.11 -10.67 -2.89
N ASN A 2 -6.93 -11.67 -2.55
CA ASN A 2 -7.30 -12.77 -3.46
C ASN A 2 -8.17 -12.31 -4.64
N ASP A 3 -8.09 -13.03 -5.77
CA ASP A 3 -8.78 -12.66 -7.01
C ASP A 3 -10.30 -12.67 -6.87
N LYS A 4 -10.85 -13.67 -6.17
CA LYS A 4 -12.29 -13.74 -5.84
C LYS A 4 -12.75 -12.53 -5.02
N MET A 5 -11.95 -12.10 -4.04
CA MET A 5 -12.31 -10.94 -3.22
C MET A 5 -12.39 -9.66 -4.07
N ARG A 6 -11.44 -9.47 -5.01
CA ARG A 6 -11.46 -8.29 -5.88
C ARG A 6 -12.63 -8.31 -6.86
N ALA A 7 -12.97 -9.48 -7.38
CA ALA A 7 -14.14 -9.66 -8.25
C ALA A 7 -15.44 -9.28 -7.54
N GLU A 8 -15.66 -9.83 -6.35
CA GLU A 8 -16.94 -9.72 -5.64
C GLU A 8 -17.12 -8.40 -4.88
N PHE A 9 -16.05 -7.85 -4.30
CA PHE A 9 -16.14 -6.71 -3.38
C PHE A 9 -15.53 -5.41 -3.93
N LEU A 10 -14.67 -5.51 -4.94
CA LEU A 10 -13.97 -4.36 -5.54
C LEU A 10 -14.21 -4.25 -7.05
N SER A 11 -15.41 -4.63 -7.49
CA SER A 11 -15.90 -4.49 -8.86
C SER A 11 -14.91 -4.99 -9.92
N GLY A 12 -14.25 -6.13 -9.68
CA GLY A 12 -13.31 -6.72 -10.64
C GLY A 12 -11.96 -5.99 -10.78
N SER A 13 -11.57 -5.15 -9.82
CA SER A 13 -10.30 -4.42 -9.89
C SER A 13 -9.08 -5.35 -10.03
N SER A 14 -8.09 -4.88 -10.79
CA SER A 14 -6.79 -5.53 -10.93
C SER A 14 -5.98 -5.43 -9.63
N LYS A 15 -4.93 -6.26 -9.47
CA LYS A 15 -4.04 -6.17 -8.30
C LYS A 15 -3.49 -4.75 -8.09
N LYS A 16 -3.10 -4.05 -9.16
CA LYS A 16 -2.53 -2.70 -9.13
C LYS A 16 -3.56 -1.61 -8.78
N THR A 17 -4.85 -1.86 -9.05
CA THR A 17 -5.93 -0.90 -8.82
C THR A 17 -6.79 -1.22 -7.61
N ALA A 18 -6.62 -2.40 -7.00
CA ALA A 18 -7.40 -2.89 -5.87
C ALA A 18 -7.41 -1.91 -4.69
N VAL A 19 -6.22 -1.43 -4.31
CA VAL A 19 -6.07 -0.47 -3.20
C VAL A 19 -6.80 0.84 -3.50
N LYS A 20 -6.67 1.37 -4.72
CA LYS A 20 -7.38 2.59 -5.12
C LYS A 20 -8.89 2.41 -5.10
N SER A 21 -9.40 1.28 -5.60
CA SER A 21 -10.83 0.96 -5.55
C SER A 21 -11.31 0.81 -4.10
N PHE A 22 -10.54 0.16 -3.25
CA PHE A 22 -10.86 -0.01 -1.83
C PHE A 22 -10.93 1.34 -1.10
N VAL A 23 -9.96 2.22 -1.33
CA VAL A 23 -9.94 3.59 -0.78
C VAL A 23 -11.17 4.35 -1.25
N LYS A 24 -11.54 4.25 -2.53
CA LYS A 24 -12.73 4.90 -3.08
C LYS A 24 -14.01 4.44 -2.39
N THR A 25 -14.17 3.14 -2.15
CA THR A 25 -15.34 2.58 -1.45
C THR A 25 -15.43 3.05 0.01
N ASN A 26 -14.30 3.34 0.65
CA ASN A 26 -14.22 3.74 2.06
C ASN A 26 -14.01 5.25 2.28
N ALA A 27 -14.01 6.04 1.21
CA ALA A 27 -13.61 7.45 1.23
C ALA A 27 -14.56 8.36 2.02
N GLU A 28 -15.82 7.97 2.20
CA GLU A 28 -16.86 8.79 2.86
C GLU A 28 -16.45 9.26 4.26
N THR A 29 -15.73 8.43 5.00
CA THR A 29 -15.33 8.73 6.38
C THR A 29 -13.84 9.04 6.52
N ALA A 30 -13.14 9.22 5.40
CA ALA A 30 -11.70 9.47 5.38
C ALA A 30 -11.33 10.84 5.96
N LEU A 31 -10.12 10.93 6.52
CA LEU A 31 -9.52 12.17 6.97
C LEU A 31 -9.30 13.13 5.79
N LYS A 32 -9.62 14.41 5.97
CA LYS A 32 -9.35 15.46 4.97
C LYS A 32 -7.87 15.79 4.87
N THR A 33 -7.16 15.73 6.00
CA THR A 33 -5.74 16.02 6.12
C THR A 33 -4.95 14.72 6.22
N LYS A 34 -3.62 14.80 6.01
CA LYS A 34 -2.73 13.69 6.29
C LYS A 34 -2.79 13.30 7.78
N PRO A 35 -2.68 12.01 8.12
CA PRO A 35 -2.52 11.59 9.50
C PRO A 35 -1.23 12.18 10.09
N LYS A 36 -1.22 12.43 11.40
CA LYS A 36 -0.03 12.96 12.07
C LYS A 36 1.10 11.93 11.98
N GLY A 37 2.32 12.39 11.65
CA GLY A 37 3.50 11.52 11.58
C GLY A 37 3.74 10.84 10.23
N TYR A 38 2.90 11.09 9.22
CA TYR A 38 3.11 10.57 7.86
C TYR A 38 3.38 11.69 6.86
N ASP A 39 4.25 11.44 5.89
CA ASP A 39 4.45 12.35 4.78
C ASP A 39 3.28 12.34 3.79
N GLY A 40 3.05 13.46 3.12
CA GLY A 40 2.00 13.56 2.10
C GLY A 40 2.26 12.71 0.87
N GLY A 41 3.53 12.42 0.57
CA GLY A 41 3.97 11.58 -0.56
C GLY A 41 3.97 10.08 -0.29
N HIS A 42 3.56 9.63 0.90
CA HIS A 42 3.56 8.20 1.22
C HIS A 42 2.68 7.42 0.22
N PRO A 43 3.16 6.31 -0.39
CA PRO A 43 2.44 5.57 -1.42
C PRO A 43 1.05 5.11 -0.96
N ASP A 44 0.93 4.75 0.32
CA ASP A 44 -0.33 4.30 0.94
C ASP A 44 -1.06 5.38 1.74
N ILE A 45 -0.77 6.67 1.53
CA ILE A 45 -1.43 7.78 2.26
C ILE A 45 -2.97 7.72 2.15
N GLY A 46 -3.47 7.20 1.02
CA GLY A 46 -4.90 6.99 0.81
C GLY A 46 -5.51 5.99 1.80
N LEU A 47 -4.79 4.91 2.13
CA LEU A 47 -5.21 3.91 3.11
C LEU A 47 -5.10 4.46 4.54
N LEU A 48 -4.00 5.16 4.84
CA LEU A 48 -3.76 5.73 6.17
C LEU A 48 -4.78 6.81 6.57
N ARG A 49 -5.41 7.45 5.59
CA ARG A 49 -6.49 8.43 5.81
C ARG A 49 -7.83 7.78 6.15
N LEU A 50 -8.03 6.49 5.88
CA LEU A 50 -9.30 5.81 6.12
C LEU A 50 -9.53 5.64 7.63
N ARG A 51 -10.75 5.91 8.08
CA ARG A 51 -11.17 5.62 9.46
C ARG A 51 -11.86 4.27 9.60
N ARG A 52 -12.35 3.73 8.49
CA ARG A 52 -13.12 2.48 8.43
C ARG A 52 -12.63 1.67 7.24
N PHE A 53 -12.54 0.37 7.43
CA PHE A 53 -12.11 -0.61 6.43
C PHE A 53 -13.28 -1.56 6.17
N THR A 54 -14.31 -1.10 5.46
CA THR A 54 -15.51 -1.88 5.16
C THR A 54 -15.44 -2.48 3.76
N VAL A 55 -15.98 -3.69 3.64
CA VAL A 55 -16.19 -4.40 2.37
C VAL A 55 -17.60 -4.99 2.40
N GLY A 56 -18.31 -4.86 1.30
CA GLY A 56 -19.66 -5.38 1.16
C GLY A 56 -20.01 -5.57 -0.30
N THR A 57 -20.79 -6.60 -0.59
CA THR A 57 -21.35 -6.84 -1.92
C THR A 57 -22.87 -6.91 -1.81
N LYS A 58 -23.57 -6.51 -2.86
CA LYS A 58 -25.02 -6.56 -2.92
C LYS A 58 -25.42 -7.93 -3.48
N LEU A 59 -26.28 -8.62 -2.74
CA LEU A 59 -26.94 -9.83 -3.23
C LEU A 59 -28.27 -9.45 -3.86
N THR A 60 -28.56 -10.04 -5.01
CA THR A 60 -29.84 -9.85 -5.70
C THR A 60 -30.90 -10.79 -5.13
N ASP A 61 -32.18 -10.40 -5.21
CA ASP A 61 -33.29 -11.25 -4.73
C ASP A 61 -33.29 -12.62 -5.42
N ALA A 62 -32.88 -12.68 -6.70
CA ALA A 62 -32.75 -13.92 -7.43
C ALA A 62 -31.69 -14.85 -6.83
N GLU A 63 -30.53 -14.33 -6.43
CA GLU A 63 -29.48 -15.12 -5.75
C GLU A 63 -29.94 -15.61 -4.37
N ILE A 64 -30.79 -14.85 -3.68
CA ILE A 64 -31.31 -15.20 -2.36
C ILE A 64 -32.36 -16.31 -2.44
N LEU A 65 -33.20 -16.28 -3.49
CA LEU A 65 -34.25 -17.28 -3.72
C LEU A 65 -33.73 -18.56 -4.38
N ASP A 66 -32.46 -18.58 -4.81
CA ASP A 66 -31.84 -19.73 -5.45
C ASP A 66 -31.54 -20.85 -4.42
N ALA A 67 -31.72 -22.11 -4.84
CA ALA A 67 -31.43 -23.26 -4.00
C ALA A 67 -29.95 -23.39 -3.59
N GLN A 68 -29.04 -22.72 -4.32
CA GLN A 68 -27.60 -22.68 -4.06
C GLN A 68 -27.16 -21.44 -3.28
N VAL A 69 -28.08 -20.64 -2.72
CA VAL A 69 -27.74 -19.43 -1.95
C VAL A 69 -26.72 -19.70 -0.84
N LEU A 70 -26.83 -20.82 -0.12
CA LEU A 70 -25.88 -21.18 0.94
C LEU A 70 -24.46 -21.39 0.41
N ARG A 71 -24.34 -22.00 -0.78
CA ARG A 71 -23.06 -22.19 -1.45
C ARG A 71 -22.47 -20.85 -1.91
N ARG A 72 -23.32 -19.97 -2.47
CA ARG A 72 -22.93 -18.60 -2.85
C ARG A 72 -22.41 -17.82 -1.65
N VAL A 73 -23.10 -17.88 -0.51
CA VAL A 73 -22.70 -17.23 0.74
C VAL A 73 -21.38 -17.81 1.26
N ALA A 74 -21.23 -19.14 1.28
CA ALA A 74 -19.98 -19.79 1.68
C ALA A 74 -18.80 -19.38 0.80
N ASP A 75 -19.00 -19.25 -0.52
CA ASP A 75 -17.98 -18.77 -1.46
C ASP A 75 -17.58 -17.32 -1.18
N LEU A 76 -18.54 -16.45 -0.85
CA LEU A 76 -18.28 -15.06 -0.47
C LEU A 76 -17.48 -14.97 0.83
N PHE A 77 -17.86 -15.72 1.87
CA PHE A 77 -17.09 -15.78 3.12
C PHE A 77 -15.69 -16.36 2.92
N SER A 78 -15.55 -17.38 2.10
CA SER A 78 -14.24 -17.94 1.74
C SER A 78 -13.35 -16.92 1.04
N ALA A 79 -13.93 -16.04 0.21
CA ALA A 79 -13.20 -14.94 -0.41
C ALA A 79 -12.80 -13.84 0.60
N LEU A 80 -13.60 -13.62 1.66
CA LEU A 80 -13.33 -12.65 2.73
C LEU A 80 -12.35 -13.14 3.79
N HIS A 81 -12.29 -14.45 4.04
CA HIS A 81 -11.40 -15.07 5.02
C HIS A 81 -9.96 -14.52 5.05
N PRO A 82 -9.21 -14.47 3.92
CA PRO A 82 -7.84 -13.94 3.91
C PRO A 82 -7.74 -12.46 4.30
N PHE A 83 -8.77 -11.67 4.03
CA PHE A 83 -8.80 -10.26 4.41
C PHE A 83 -8.98 -10.13 5.93
N ILE A 84 -9.90 -10.90 6.51
CA ILE A 84 -10.12 -10.94 7.97
C ILE A 84 -8.86 -11.45 8.68
N ALA A 85 -8.23 -12.52 8.17
CA ALA A 85 -7.00 -13.05 8.74
C ALA A 85 -5.87 -12.02 8.76
N CYS A 86 -5.69 -11.25 7.67
CA CYS A 86 -4.73 -10.16 7.61
C CYS A 86 -4.99 -9.07 8.67
N LEU A 87 -6.25 -8.63 8.80
CA LEU A 87 -6.63 -7.65 9.81
C LEU A 87 -6.41 -8.17 11.24
N ASN A 88 -6.71 -9.44 11.48
CA ASN A 88 -6.49 -10.05 12.80
C ASN A 88 -5.01 -10.07 13.16
N ARG A 89 -4.10 -10.41 12.24
CA ARG A 89 -2.65 -10.37 12.48
C ARG A 89 -2.13 -8.97 12.81
N ILE A 90 -2.68 -7.94 12.17
CA ILE A 90 -2.27 -6.55 12.40
C ILE A 90 -2.77 -6.03 13.75
N VAL A 91 -3.98 -6.43 14.18
CA VAL A 91 -4.63 -5.92 15.40
C VAL A 91 -4.28 -6.75 16.64
N LEU A 92 -4.08 -8.05 16.46
CA LEU A 92 -3.75 -9.05 17.47
C LEU A 92 -2.60 -9.91 16.91
N PRO A 93 -1.36 -9.40 16.93
CA PRO A 93 -0.21 -10.23 16.60
C PRO A 93 -0.16 -11.40 17.59
N ASP A 94 0.03 -12.62 17.07
CA ASP A 94 0.22 -13.78 17.93
C ASP A 94 1.53 -13.57 18.72
N PRO A 95 1.54 -13.82 20.04
CA PRO A 95 2.71 -13.56 20.88
C PRO A 95 3.94 -14.39 20.51
N ASP A 96 3.80 -15.40 19.65
CA ASP A 96 4.85 -16.28 19.17
C ASP A 96 5.33 -15.93 17.74
N ASP A 97 4.85 -14.84 17.12
CA ASP A 97 5.34 -14.32 15.83
C ASP A 97 6.49 -13.28 16.02
N GLU A 98 6.98 -13.07 17.25
CA GLU A 98 8.22 -12.33 17.56
C GLU A 98 9.46 -13.24 17.44
N ASP A 99 9.75 -13.78 16.26
CA ASP A 99 11.06 -14.39 15.95
C ASP A 99 11.18 -14.56 14.43
N GLY A 100 11.80 -13.58 13.75
CA GLY A 100 11.94 -13.59 12.30
C GLY A 100 12.78 -12.45 11.74
N GLU A 101 14.08 -12.48 12.10
CA GLU A 101 15.22 -11.80 11.45
C GLU A 101 15.49 -10.33 11.85
N ASP A 102 15.97 -10.14 13.07
CA ASP A 102 16.94 -9.10 13.43
C ASP A 102 18.27 -9.78 13.87
N GLU A 103 19.01 -10.37 12.92
CA GLU A 103 20.44 -10.73 13.05
C GLU A 103 21.07 -10.58 11.65
N ASP A 104 21.69 -9.43 11.34
CA ASP A 104 23.14 -9.14 11.45
C ASP A 104 23.95 -9.66 10.24
N ASP A 105 24.49 -8.77 9.40
CA ASP A 105 25.91 -8.38 9.48
C ASP A 105 26.30 -7.42 8.33
N SER A 106 27.16 -6.47 8.70
CA SER A 106 27.94 -5.51 7.94
C SER A 106 28.68 -6.12 6.71
N GLU A 107 28.97 -5.41 5.62
CA GLU A 107 29.99 -4.38 5.36
C GLU A 107 29.89 -4.03 3.84
N ASP A 108 30.67 -3.05 3.36
CA ASP A 108 30.94 -2.68 1.94
C ASP A 108 30.00 -1.61 1.34
N ASP A 109 30.44 -0.46 0.82
CA ASP A 109 31.78 0.04 0.53
C ASP A 109 31.69 1.58 0.37
N ASP A 110 32.76 2.25 0.77
CA ASP A 110 33.01 3.68 0.70
C ASP A 110 33.50 4.01 -0.73
N GLU A 111 32.69 4.63 -1.58
CA GLU A 111 33.22 5.35 -2.76
C GLU A 111 32.50 6.69 -2.94
N GLU A 112 33.07 7.72 -2.31
CA GLU A 112 32.84 9.12 -2.63
C GLU A 112 33.49 9.43 -4.00
N GLU A 113 32.66 9.59 -5.04
CA GLU A 113 33.08 10.18 -6.32
C GLU A 113 32.66 11.66 -6.33
N GLU A 114 33.58 12.51 -5.84
CA GLU A 114 33.55 13.97 -5.99
C GLU A 114 33.72 14.33 -7.47
N ALA A 115 32.61 14.69 -8.13
CA ALA A 115 32.64 15.23 -9.49
C ALA A 115 33.01 16.72 -9.46
N GLU A 116 34.31 17.01 -9.39
CA GLU A 116 34.85 18.34 -9.66
C GLU A 116 34.68 18.66 -11.16
N SER A 117 33.80 19.61 -11.46
CA SER A 117 33.59 20.11 -12.82
C SER A 117 34.53 21.30 -13.05
N GLU A 118 35.70 21.02 -13.62
CA GLU A 118 36.53 22.03 -14.27
C GLU A 118 35.90 22.39 -15.63
N GLN A 119 35.44 23.63 -15.79
CA GLN A 119 35.32 24.27 -17.10
C GLN A 119 36.01 25.64 -17.07
N ASP A 120 37.15 25.61 -17.73
CA ASP A 120 37.97 26.69 -18.28
C ASP A 120 37.15 27.73 -19.04
N GLU A 121 37.38 29.02 -18.78
CA GLU A 121 37.23 30.09 -19.77
C GLU A 121 38.32 31.15 -19.49
N GLU A 122 39.44 30.95 -20.19
CA GLU A 122 40.42 31.91 -20.66
C GLU A 122 39.95 33.39 -20.73
N SER A 123 40.67 34.32 -20.08
CA SER A 123 40.92 35.63 -20.69
C SER A 123 42.24 36.26 -20.21
N GLY A 124 43.14 36.49 -21.18
CA GLY A 124 43.75 37.81 -21.38
C GLY A 124 45.02 38.18 -20.60
N ALA A 125 46.15 37.68 -21.09
CA ALA A 125 47.41 38.41 -21.35
C ALA A 125 47.92 39.50 -20.38
N GLU A 126 49.01 39.15 -19.67
CA GLU A 126 50.35 39.79 -19.61
C GLU A 126 50.50 41.23 -20.19
N ALA A 127 51.22 42.20 -19.63
CA ALA A 127 52.49 42.15 -18.89
C ALA A 127 52.86 43.53 -18.25
N SER A 128 53.93 43.50 -17.44
CA SER A 128 54.87 44.56 -16.99
C SER A 128 54.39 45.61 -15.98
N ASP A 129 54.88 45.63 -14.73
CA ASP A 129 56.23 45.92 -14.17
C ASP A 129 56.45 47.43 -13.91
N THR A 130 56.86 47.70 -12.66
CA THR A 130 57.18 48.98 -12.00
C THR A 130 56.04 49.76 -11.34
#